data_AF-A0A9D5LYF7-F1
#
_entry.id   AF-A0A9D5LYF7-F1
#
_cell.length_a   1.000
_cell.length_b   1.000
_cell.length_c   1.000
_cell.angle_alpha   90.00
_cell.angle_beta   90.00
_cell.angle_gamma   90.00
#
_symmetry.space_group_name_H-M   'P 1'
#
loop_
_entity.id
_entity.type
_entity.pdbx_description
1 polymer ?
#
loop_
_entity_poly.entity_id
_entity_poly.type
_entity_poly.pdbx_seq_one_letter_code
_entity_poly.pdbx_strand_id
1 'polypeptide(L)'
;MIKIGNTLILNGDKETDTTGIQLNGICLLTCGLSLRSTVTASSLSDDGFTYCLQRSIFTLEQNELSPQEFNVHWHKKPDDIYPYLALVTLLLLCGVPISLISCLEF
;
A
#
# COMPACT_ATOMS: atom_id res chain seq x y z
N MET A 1 -1.35 5.85 9.13
CA MET A 1 -2.21 4.67 9.36
C MET A 1 -3.58 4.94 8.74
N ILE A 2 -4.16 3.97 8.03
CA ILE A 2 -5.48 4.08 7.41
C ILE A 2 -6.28 2.85 7.82
N LYS A 3 -7.47 3.02 8.39
CA LYS A 3 -8.41 1.92 8.65
C LYS A 3 -9.58 2.02 7.68
N ILE A 4 -9.87 0.93 6.98
CA ILE A 4 -11.02 0.83 6.06
C ILE A 4 -11.67 -0.55 6.18
N GLY A 5 -12.96 -0.58 6.50
CA GLY A 5 -13.64 -1.83 6.85
C GLY A 5 -12.94 -2.54 8.01
N ASN A 6 -12.61 -3.82 7.80
CA ASN A 6 -11.79 -4.63 8.72
C ASN A 6 -10.29 -4.61 8.37
N THR A 7 -9.84 -3.77 7.44
CA THR A 7 -8.45 -3.70 7.02
C THR A 7 -7.74 -2.50 7.65
N LEU A 8 -6.52 -2.71 8.13
CA LEU A 8 -5.64 -1.68 8.68
C LEU A 8 -4.35 -1.61 7.86
N ILE A 9 -4.10 -0.45 7.24
CA ILE A 9 -2.88 -0.13 6.52
C ILE A 9 -1.96 0.66 7.43
N LEU A 10 -0.75 0.17 7.67
CA LEU A 10 0.24 0.83 8.53
C LEU A 10 1.63 0.81 7.92
N ASN A 11 2.47 1.73 8.38
CA ASN A 11 3.89 1.72 8.07
C ASN A 11 4.56 0.63 8.92
N GLY A 12 5.08 -0.41 8.28
CA GLY A 12 5.72 -1.55 8.95
C GLY A 12 7.14 -1.28 9.43
N ASP A 13 7.76 -0.19 8.97
CA ASP A 13 9.13 0.20 9.33
C ASP A 13 9.18 1.24 10.47
N LYS A 14 8.03 1.83 10.85
CA LYS A 14 7.92 2.77 11.97
C LYS A 14 7.06 2.16 13.08
N GLU A 15 7.43 2.40 14.33
CA GLU A 15 6.53 2.14 15.45
C GLU A 15 5.26 2.96 15.26
N THR A 16 4.14 2.27 15.15
CA THR A 16 2.82 2.88 15.04
C THR A 16 2.11 2.65 16.36
N ASP A 17 1.66 3.73 17.01
CA ASP A 17 0.82 3.60 18.20
C ASP A 17 -0.49 2.93 17.80
N THR A 18 -0.70 1.72 18.33
CA THR A 18 -1.90 0.91 18.11
C THR A 18 -2.76 0.86 19.37
N THR A 19 -2.44 1.68 20.38
CA THR A 19 -3.19 1.76 21.63
C THR A 19 -4.66 2.06 21.35
N GLY A 20 -5.56 1.21 21.85
CA GLY A 20 -7.00 1.34 21.62
C GLY A 20 -7.52 0.71 20.32
N ILE A 21 -6.65 0.12 19.48
CA ILE A 21 -7.08 -0.63 18.30
C ILE A 21 -7.28 -2.10 18.68
N GLN A 22 -8.53 -2.57 18.61
CA GLN A 22 -8.83 -3.99 18.79
C GLN A 22 -8.43 -4.75 17.51
N LEU A 23 -7.29 -5.44 17.55
CA LEU A 23 -6.71 -6.13 16.39
C LEU A 23 -7.43 -7.44 16.02
N ASN A 24 -8.31 -7.94 16.89
CA ASN A 24 -9.08 -9.16 16.61
C ASN A 24 -9.99 -8.96 15.40
N GLY A 25 -9.82 -9.82 14.39
CA GLY A 25 -10.60 -9.75 13.15
C GLY A 25 -10.17 -8.66 12.17
N ILE A 26 -9.08 -7.92 12.45
CA ILE A 26 -8.49 -6.95 11.53
C ILE A 26 -7.52 -7.64 10.58
N CYS A 27 -7.66 -7.38 9.28
CA CYS A 27 -6.65 -7.71 8.28
C CYS A 27 -5.56 -6.64 8.28
N LEU A 28 -4.33 -7.02 8.64
CA LEU A 28 -3.21 -6.09 8.72
C LEU A 28 -2.42 -6.05 7.41
N LEU A 29 -2.32 -4.88 6.78
CA LEU A 29 -1.47 -4.64 5.62
C LEU A 29 -0.34 -3.68 6.00
N THR A 30 0.89 -4.16 5.91
CA THR A 30 2.08 -3.36 6.23
C THR A 30 2.74 -2.81 4.97
N CYS A 31 3.04 -1.52 4.98
CA CYS A 31 3.80 -0.80 3.97
C CYS A 31 5.22 -0.61 4.47
N GLY A 32 6.22 -1.09 3.72
CA GLY A 32 7.62 -1.04 4.14
C GLY A 32 8.60 -1.09 2.99
N LEU A 33 9.89 -0.96 3.27
CA LEU A 33 10.95 -1.26 2.30
C LEU A 33 11.51 -2.69 2.47
N SER A 34 11.19 -3.34 3.60
CA SER A 34 11.51 -4.75 3.81
C SER A 34 10.54 -5.69 3.08
N LEU A 35 11.05 -6.77 2.49
CA LEU A 35 10.26 -7.87 1.92
C LEU A 35 9.34 -8.58 2.93
N ARG A 36 9.51 -8.33 4.24
CA ARG A 36 8.57 -8.81 5.26
C ARG A 36 7.23 -8.08 5.22
N SER A 37 7.17 -6.91 4.59
CA SER A 37 5.95 -6.11 4.46
C SER A 37 4.96 -6.74 3.48
N THR A 38 3.67 -6.43 3.62
CA THR A 38 2.66 -6.82 2.63
C THR A 38 2.93 -6.13 1.30
N VAL A 39 3.29 -4.86 1.35
CA VAL A 39 3.56 -4.02 0.18
C VAL A 39 4.86 -3.26 0.37
N THR A 40 5.63 -3.15 -0.71
CA THR A 40 6.92 -2.47 -0.72
C THR A 40 7.08 -1.51 -1.88
N ALA A 41 8.03 -0.59 -1.75
CA ALA A 41 8.52 0.22 -2.85
C ALA A 41 9.93 -0.23 -3.26
N SER A 42 10.20 -0.26 -4.56
CA SER A 42 11.53 -0.41 -5.13
C SER A 42 11.75 0.63 -6.24
N SER A 43 12.97 0.73 -6.76
CA SER A 43 13.31 1.62 -7.89
C SER A 43 12.87 3.08 -7.69
N LEU A 44 13.01 3.62 -6.46
CA LEU A 44 12.63 4.99 -6.15
C LEU A 44 13.49 5.98 -6.94
N SER A 45 12.84 6.79 -7.78
CA SER A 45 13.47 7.75 -8.69
C SER A 45 12.86 9.14 -8.50
N ASP A 46 13.18 10.08 -9.38
CA ASP A 46 12.57 11.41 -9.34
C ASP A 46 11.16 11.44 -9.96
N ASP A 47 10.83 10.45 -10.79
CA ASP A 47 9.56 10.37 -11.55
C ASP A 47 8.57 9.33 -10.99
N GLY A 48 8.99 8.54 -9.99
CA GLY A 48 8.13 7.53 -9.40
C GLY A 48 8.87 6.42 -8.67
N PHE A 49 8.15 5.34 -8.44
CA PHE A 49 8.64 4.11 -7.82
C PHE A 49 7.92 2.89 -8.38
N THR A 50 8.51 1.71 -8.21
CA THR A 50 7.82 0.45 -8.46
C THR A 50 7.12 0.02 -7.19
N TYR A 51 5.78 -0.07 -7.25
CA TYR A 51 4.95 -0.62 -6.19
C TYR A 51 4.93 -2.14 -6.31
N CYS A 52 5.23 -2.85 -5.22
CA CYS A 52 5.26 -4.31 -5.18
C CYS A 52 4.27 -4.82 -4.13
N LEU A 53 3.28 -5.59 -4.55
CA LEU A 53 2.44 -6.40 -3.67
C LEU A 53 3.12 -7.75 -3.44
N GLN A 54 3.62 -7.99 -2.22
CA GLN A 54 4.47 -9.14 -1.90
C GLN A 54 3.68 -10.44 -1.66
N ARG A 55 2.39 -10.35 -1.38
CA ARG A 55 1.50 -11.48 -1.05
C ARG A 55 0.07 -11.17 -1.48
N SER A 56 -0.74 -12.20 -1.70
CA SER A 56 -2.15 -12.01 -2.04
C SER A 56 -2.87 -11.19 -0.97
N ILE A 57 -3.75 -10.29 -1.41
CA ILE A 57 -4.69 -9.56 -0.55
C ILE A 57 -6.09 -9.65 -1.15
N PHE A 58 -7.11 -9.38 -0.33
CA PHE A 58 -8.49 -9.25 -0.79
C PHE A 58 -8.89 -7.78 -0.84
N THR A 59 -9.56 -7.38 -1.92
CA THR A 59 -10.21 -6.07 -2.00
C THR A 59 -11.43 -6.01 -1.06
N LEU A 60 -12.01 -4.83 -0.88
CA LEU A 60 -13.24 -4.66 -0.11
C LEU A 60 -14.43 -5.44 -0.70
N GLU A 61 -14.39 -5.69 -2.01
CA GLU A 61 -15.37 -6.52 -2.73
C GLU A 61 -15.03 -8.02 -2.71
N GLN A 62 -14.04 -8.44 -1.92
CA GLN A 62 -13.60 -9.84 -1.79
C GLN A 62 -12.97 -10.43 -3.07
N ASN A 63 -12.50 -9.58 -3.98
CA ASN A 63 -11.70 -10.03 -5.12
C ASN A 63 -10.26 -10.27 -4.64
N GLU A 64 -9.68 -11.43 -4.98
CA GLU A 64 -8.27 -11.70 -4.69
C GLU A 64 -7.37 -10.94 -5.67
N LEU A 65 -6.38 -10.21 -5.14
CA LEU A 65 -5.28 -9.64 -5.89
C LEU A 65 -4.03 -10.47 -5.61
N SER A 66 -3.51 -11.13 -6.64
CA SER A 66 -2.25 -11.88 -6.55
C SER A 66 -1.03 -10.96 -6.44
N PRO A 67 0.12 -11.46 -5.93
CA PRO A 67 1.37 -10.72 -5.93
C PRO A 67 1.72 -10.20 -7.32
N GLN A 68 2.08 -8.92 -7.39
CA GLN A 68 2.35 -8.23 -8.65
C GLN A 68 3.10 -6.93 -8.39
N GLU A 69 3.69 -6.39 -9.45
CA GLU A 69 4.39 -5.12 -9.43
C GLU A 69 3.96 -4.22 -10.58
N PHE A 70 3.96 -2.91 -10.34
CA PHE A 70 3.65 -1.91 -11.34
C PHE A 70 4.28 -0.58 -10.96
N ASN A 71 4.46 0.28 -11.96
CA ASN A 71 5.02 1.61 -11.73
C ASN A 71 3.94 2.59 -11.27
N VAL A 72 4.33 3.44 -10.34
CA VAL A 72 3.55 4.55 -9.80
C VAL A 72 4.35 5.83 -10.02
N HIS A 73 3.67 6.85 -10.53
CA HIS A 73 4.28 8.11 -10.92
C HIS A 73 3.89 9.25 -9.98
N TRP A 74 4.77 10.23 -9.83
CA TRP A 74 4.49 11.47 -9.11
C TRP A 74 5.01 12.66 -9.90
N HIS A 75 4.43 13.83 -9.67
CA HIS A 75 4.96 15.07 -10.24
C HIS A 75 6.26 15.51 -9.58
N LYS A 76 6.43 15.16 -8.30
CA LYS A 76 7.61 15.50 -7.52
C LYS A 76 7.88 14.42 -6.49
N LYS A 77 9.13 13.95 -6.47
CA LYS A 77 9.60 13.00 -5.47
C LYS A 77 9.32 13.49 -4.03
N PRO A 78 8.59 12.71 -3.23
CA PRO A 78 8.33 13.03 -1.84
C PRO A 78 9.53 12.70 -0.95
N ASP A 79 9.65 13.41 0.17
CA ASP A 79 10.64 13.08 1.21
C ASP A 79 10.28 11.79 1.96
N ASP A 80 8.99 11.47 2.07
CA ASP A 80 8.46 10.27 2.72
C ASP A 80 7.56 9.49 1.74
N ILE A 81 7.96 8.24 1.45
CA ILE A 81 7.26 7.32 0.53
C ILE A 81 6.04 6.64 1.15
N TYR A 82 5.97 6.53 2.47
CA TYR A 82 4.98 5.69 3.15
C TYR A 82 3.53 6.17 2.96
N PRO A 83 3.22 7.48 2.93
CA PRO A 83 1.88 7.95 2.55
C PRO A 83 1.45 7.49 1.16
N TYR A 84 2.38 7.45 0.20
CA TYR A 84 2.10 7.03 -1.18
C TYR A 84 1.87 5.53 -1.28
N LEU A 85 2.68 4.72 -0.58
CA LEU A 85 2.42 3.28 -0.45
C LEU A 85 1.04 3.01 0.17
N ALA A 86 0.68 3.73 1.24
CA ALA A 86 -0.61 3.57 1.87
C ALA A 86 -1.78 3.99 0.96
N LEU A 87 -1.62 5.08 0.20
CA LEU A 87 -2.60 5.57 -0.77
C LEU A 87 -2.82 4.58 -1.91
N VAL A 88 -1.76 4.10 -2.55
CA VAL A 88 -1.86 3.11 -3.64
C VAL A 88 -2.51 1.82 -3.13
N THR A 89 -2.15 1.38 -1.93
CA THR A 89 -2.78 0.21 -1.28
C THR A 89 -4.28 0.43 -1.05
N LEU A 90 -4.67 1.62 -0.60
CA LEU A 90 -6.08 1.98 -0.42
C LEU A 90 -6.83 1.95 -1.76
N LEU A 91 -6.25 2.47 -2.84
CA LEU A 91 -6.86 2.42 -4.18
C LEU A 91 -7.07 0.98 -4.66
N LEU A 92 -6.07 0.11 -4.47
CA LEU A 92 -6.20 -1.32 -4.79
C LEU A 92 -7.31 -1.99 -3.98
N LEU A 93 -7.40 -1.71 -2.68
CA LEU A 93 -8.47 -2.24 -1.83
C LEU A 93 -9.86 -1.77 -2.28
N CYS A 94 -9.97 -0.54 -2.78
CA CYS A 94 -11.19 0.00 -3.38
C CYS A 94 -11.49 -0.57 -4.78
N GLY A 95 -10.70 -1.52 -5.29
CA GLY A 95 -10.91 -2.13 -6.60
C GLY A 95 -10.50 -1.26 -7.79
N VAL A 96 -9.72 -0.21 -7.56
CA VAL A 96 -9.24 0.64 -8.66
C VAL A 96 -8.26 -0.16 -9.53
N PRO A 97 -8.48 -0.25 -10.86
CA PRO A 97 -7.59 -1.00 -11.74
C PRO A 97 -6.17 -0.44 -11.75
N ILE A 98 -5.17 -1.33 -11.77
CA ILE A 98 -3.76 -0.94 -11.83
C ILE A 98 -3.45 -0.08 -13.05
N SER A 99 -4.07 -0.38 -14.19
CA SER A 99 -3.93 0.43 -15.41
C SER A 99 -4.34 1.88 -15.20
N LEU A 100 -5.33 2.15 -14.33
CA LEU A 100 -5.72 3.51 -13.98
C LEU A 100 -4.73 4.12 -12.99
N ILE A 101 -4.31 3.37 -11.97
CA ILE A 101 -3.34 3.84 -10.95
C ILE A 101 -2.01 4.24 -11.60
N SER A 102 -1.50 3.44 -12.54
CA SER A 102 -0.26 3.73 -13.27
C SER A 102 -0.36 4.92 -14.23
N CYS A 103 -1.56 5.46 -14.47
CA CYS A 103 -1.75 6.71 -15.20
C CYS A 103 -1.96 7.92 -14.29
N LEU A 104 -2.03 7.72 -12.97
CA LEU A 104 -2.10 8.82 -12.02
C LEU A 104 -0.70 9.39 -11.79
N GLU A 105 -0.62 10.71 -11.73
CA GLU A 105 0.55 11.43 -11.23
C GLU A 105 0.16 12.04 -9.88
N PHE A 106 0.78 11.51 -8.82
CA PHE A 106 0.55 11.96 -7.45
C PHE A 106 1.35 13.23 -7.09
#